data_AF-A0A6N2X9F0-F1
#
_entry.id   AF-A0A6N2X9F0-F1
#
_cell.length_a   1.000
_cell.length_b   1.000
_cell.length_c   1.000
_cell.angle_alpha   90.00
_cell.angle_beta   90.00
_cell.angle_gamma   90.00
#
_symmetry.space_group_name_H-M   'P 1'
#
loop_
_entity.id
_entity.type
_entity.pdbx_description
1 polymer ?
#
loop_
_entity_poly.entity_id
_entity_poly.type
_entity_poly.pdbx_seq_one_letter_code
_entity_poly.pdbx_strand_id
1 'polypeptide(L)'
;MNNFEYAGDDLTNFFIRIEAHNHFFYNVAYTLVGFAYNSMHEFCAVLVQPYVRAKREATEEEIADYMEALGFEMDYEDEYHNEEYEVFDAVPNNVLYGIDNKLYFIDTQIRLRLRHIE
;
A
#
# COMPACT_ATOMS: atom_id res chain seq x y z
N MET A 1 -2.67 -6.27 5.95
CA MET A 1 -1.27 -6.27 5.45
C MET A 1 -0.26 -7.18 6.20
N ASN A 2 -0.53 -7.64 7.42
CA ASN A 2 0.42 -8.35 8.30
C ASN A 2 0.28 -9.89 8.31
N ASN A 3 -0.76 -10.44 7.67
CA ASN A 3 -0.90 -11.86 7.42
C ASN A 3 -0.26 -12.23 6.07
N PHE A 4 0.20 -13.48 5.96
CA PHE A 4 0.84 -14.01 4.74
C PHE A 4 -0.16 -14.55 3.71
N GLU A 5 -1.45 -14.27 3.90
CA GLU A 5 -2.54 -14.78 3.07
C GLU A 5 -2.38 -14.43 1.58
N TYR A 6 -1.77 -13.28 1.30
CA TYR A 6 -1.49 -12.79 -0.06
C TYR A 6 -0.02 -12.95 -0.48
N ALA A 7 0.77 -13.77 0.22
CA ALA A 7 2.17 -13.98 -0.15
C ALA A 7 2.30 -14.85 -1.43
N GLY A 8 1.31 -15.72 -1.70
CA GLY A 8 1.38 -16.70 -2.78
C GLY A 8 2.19 -17.92 -2.36
N ASP A 9 2.96 -18.50 -3.29
CA ASP A 9 3.73 -19.73 -3.06
C ASP A 9 4.91 -19.53 -2.10
N ASP A 10 5.43 -18.30 -1.98
CA ASP A 10 6.50 -17.93 -1.06
C ASP A 10 6.31 -16.51 -0.48
N LEU A 11 7.25 -16.06 0.35
CA LEU A 11 7.17 -14.76 1.02
C LEU A 11 7.67 -13.58 0.16
N THR A 12 8.11 -13.80 -1.08
CA THR A 12 8.72 -12.77 -1.92
C THR A 12 7.74 -11.63 -2.20
N ASN A 13 6.48 -11.94 -2.55
CA ASN A 13 5.46 -10.92 -2.79
C ASN A 13 5.17 -10.06 -1.55
N PHE A 14 5.31 -10.63 -0.35
CA PHE A 14 5.16 -9.88 0.90
C PHE A 14 6.25 -8.79 1.03
N PHE A 15 7.51 -9.14 0.76
CA PHE A 15 8.62 -8.17 0.82
C PHE A 15 8.56 -7.14 -0.31
N ILE A 16 8.23 -7.57 -1.53
CA ILE A 16 8.03 -6.67 -2.67
C ILE A 16 6.97 -5.61 -2.34
N ARG A 17 5.84 -6.02 -1.76
CA ARG A 17 4.78 -5.08 -1.37
C ARG A 17 5.27 -4.03 -0.37
N ILE A 18 6.05 -4.45 0.63
CA ILE A 18 6.62 -3.51 1.62
C ILE A 18 7.59 -2.54 0.95
N GLU A 19 8.48 -3.04 0.09
CA GLU A 19 9.46 -2.21 -0.61
C GLU A 19 8.78 -1.20 -1.53
N ALA A 20 7.81 -1.64 -2.32
CA ALA A 20 7.06 -0.79 -3.24
C ALA A 20 6.21 0.25 -2.48
N HIS A 21 5.52 -0.16 -1.40
CA HIS A 21 4.80 0.77 -0.53
C HIS A 21 5.73 1.86 0.02
N ASN A 22 6.89 1.46 0.53
CA ASN A 22 7.85 2.40 1.11
C ASN A 22 8.47 3.33 0.06
N HIS A 23 8.55 2.88 -1.19
CA HIS A 23 9.04 3.68 -2.31
C HIS A 23 8.04 4.79 -2.69
N PHE A 24 6.78 4.43 -2.94
CA PHE A 24 5.77 5.38 -3.42
C PHE A 24 5.12 6.19 -2.28
N PHE A 25 4.95 5.58 -1.09
CA PHE A 25 4.23 6.15 0.06
C PHE A 25 5.16 6.33 1.27
N TYR A 26 6.35 6.88 1.01
CA TYR A 26 7.46 6.96 1.98
C TYR A 26 7.13 7.71 3.28
N ASN A 27 6.13 8.60 3.28
CA ASN A 27 5.69 9.36 4.45
C ASN A 27 4.94 8.51 5.49
N VAL A 28 4.59 7.26 5.13
CA VAL A 28 4.00 6.22 6.00
C VAL A 28 4.64 4.86 5.73
N ALA A 29 5.96 4.85 5.59
CA ALA A 29 6.72 3.63 5.35
C ALA A 29 6.56 2.59 6.48
N TYR A 30 6.42 1.33 6.09
CA TYR A 30 6.48 0.18 6.98
C TYR A 30 7.91 -0.16 7.38
N THR A 31 8.07 -0.50 8.66
CA THR A 31 9.28 -1.14 9.19
C THR A 31 8.95 -2.56 9.64
N LEU A 32 9.63 -3.56 9.08
CA LEU A 32 9.56 -4.94 9.58
C LEU A 32 10.40 -5.05 10.85
N VAL A 33 9.74 -5.31 11.97
CA VAL A 33 10.39 -5.53 13.27
C VAL A 33 10.86 -6.97 13.42
N GLY A 34 10.10 -7.92 12.87
CA GLY A 34 10.39 -9.34 12.95
C GLY A 34 9.12 -10.17 12.76
N PHE A 35 9.11 -11.36 13.37
CA PHE A 35 8.00 -12.31 13.25
C PHE A 35 7.55 -12.78 14.63
N ALA A 36 6.26 -13.07 14.77
CA ALA A 36 5.67 -13.56 16.02
C ALA A 36 4.47 -14.47 15.72
N TYR A 37 4.03 -15.22 16.73
CA TYR A 37 2.75 -15.91 16.68
C TYR A 37 1.65 -15.02 17.25
N ASN A 38 0.53 -14.90 16.55
CA ASN A 38 -0.64 -14.21 17.07
C ASN A 38 -1.38 -15.08 18.12
N SER A 39 -2.46 -14.56 18.69
CA SER A 39 -3.26 -15.29 19.70
C SER A 39 -3.92 -16.58 19.18
N MET A 40 -4.00 -16.76 17.86
CA MET A 40 -4.48 -17.97 17.20
C MET A 40 -3.35 -18.94 16.84
N HIS A 41 -2.10 -18.66 17.27
CA HIS A 41 -0.89 -19.41 16.93
C HIS A 41 -0.54 -19.39 15.43
N GLU A 42 -0.96 -18.36 14.71
CA GLU A 42 -0.56 -18.15 13.32
C GLU A 42 0.75 -17.37 13.27
N PHE A 43 1.67 -17.79 12.39
CA PHE A 43 2.93 -17.08 12.16
C PHE A 43 2.66 -15.79 11.38
N CYS A 44 3.09 -14.64 11.90
CA CYS A 44 2.80 -13.32 11.34
C CYS A 44 4.05 -12.44 11.30
N ALA A 45 4.07 -11.50 10.36
CA ALA A 45 5.03 -10.40 10.37
C ALA A 45 4.58 -9.30 11.34
N VAL A 46 5.52 -8.76 12.10
CA VAL A 46 5.31 -7.60 12.96
C VAL A 46 5.81 -6.36 12.22
N LEU A 47 4.86 -5.54 11.78
CA LEU A 47 5.12 -4.29 11.06
C LEU A 47 4.82 -3.08 11.95
N VAL A 48 5.62 -2.02 11.81
CA VAL A 48 5.36 -0.70 12.40
C VAL A 48 5.16 0.31 11.27
N GLN A 49 4.16 1.16 11.41
CA GLN A 49 3.89 2.30 10.54
C GLN A 49 3.75 3.58 11.39
N PRO A 50 4.20 4.75 10.91
CA PRO A 50 3.97 6.02 11.60
C PRO A 50 2.49 6.28 11.86
N TYR A 51 2.16 6.77 13.05
CA TYR A 51 0.81 7.24 13.36
C TYR A 51 0.51 8.55 12.63
N VAL A 52 -0.56 8.59 11.85
CA VAL A 52 -0.99 9.77 11.08
C VAL A 52 -2.09 10.50 11.84
N ARG A 53 -1.92 11.82 12.01
CA ARG A 53 -2.98 12.71 12.48
C ARG A 53 -3.78 13.22 11.29
N ALA A 54 -4.89 12.55 10.99
CA ALA A 54 -5.78 12.91 9.89
C ALA A 54 -6.76 14.02 10.28
N LYS A 55 -7.07 14.89 9.32
CA LYS A 55 -8.18 15.84 9.39
C LYS A 55 -9.48 15.19 8.88
N ARG A 56 -9.36 14.40 7.81
CA ARG A 56 -10.44 13.65 7.14
C ARG A 56 -9.81 12.55 6.27
N GLU A 57 -10.67 11.71 5.71
CA GLU A 57 -10.36 10.88 4.55
C GLU A 57 -10.04 11.76 3.32
N ALA A 58 -9.18 11.27 2.43
CA ALA A 58 -8.91 11.90 1.14
C ALA A 58 -10.15 11.81 0.24
N THR A 59 -10.30 12.73 -0.72
CA THR A 59 -11.30 12.55 -1.77
C THR A 59 -10.76 11.66 -2.89
N GLU A 60 -11.64 11.08 -3.70
CA GLU A 60 -11.25 10.33 -4.91
C GLU A 60 -10.40 11.17 -5.87
N GLU A 61 -10.77 12.45 -6.06
CA GLU A 61 -10.02 13.40 -6.89
C GLU A 61 -8.60 13.64 -6.35
N GLU A 62 -8.44 13.82 -5.03
CA GLU A 62 -7.12 14.00 -4.41
C GLU A 62 -6.24 12.75 -4.56
N ILE A 63 -6.84 11.56 -4.49
CA ILE A 63 -6.13 10.30 -4.69
C ILE A 63 -5.70 10.18 -6.15
N ALA A 64 -6.61 10.42 -7.09
CA ALA A 64 -6.34 10.33 -8.53
C ALA A 64 -5.22 11.30 -8.95
N ASP A 65 -5.31 12.57 -8.54
CA ASP A 65 -4.28 13.59 -8.81
C ASP A 65 -2.90 13.18 -8.26
N TYR A 66 -2.88 12.58 -7.07
CA TYR A 66 -1.65 12.11 -6.44
C TYR A 66 -1.04 10.92 -7.19
N MET A 67 -1.87 9.95 -7.58
CA MET A 67 -1.43 8.77 -8.33
C MET A 67 -0.93 9.15 -9.73
N GLU A 68 -1.63 10.05 -10.43
CA GLU A 68 -1.18 10.61 -11.72
C GLU A 68 0.18 11.30 -11.58
N ALA A 69 0.38 12.10 -10.52
CA ALA A 69 1.65 12.76 -10.25
C ALA A 69 2.82 11.78 -9.96
N LEU A 70 2.50 10.56 -9.51
CA LEU A 70 3.47 9.46 -9.34
C LEU A 70 3.71 8.66 -10.62
N GLY A 71 3.05 9.01 -11.74
CA GLY A 71 3.15 8.32 -13.01
C GLY A 71 2.31 7.04 -13.09
N PHE A 72 1.26 6.94 -12.27
CA PHE A 72 0.27 5.88 -12.39
C PHE A 72 -0.92 6.33 -13.23
N GLU A 73 -1.47 5.41 -14.01
CA GLU A 73 -2.71 5.54 -14.78
C GLU A 73 -3.83 4.78 -14.05
N MET A 74 -5.05 5.31 -14.08
CA MET A 74 -6.21 4.66 -13.46
C MET A 74 -6.81 3.62 -14.42
N ASP A 75 -6.94 2.38 -13.97
CA ASP A 75 -7.60 1.30 -14.71
C ASP A 75 -9.11 1.26 -14.44
N TYR A 76 -9.46 1.26 -13.16
CA TYR A 76 -10.81 1.23 -12.61
C TYR A 76 -10.89 2.15 -11.39
N GLU A 77 -12.11 2.38 -10.91
CA GLU A 77 -12.32 3.06 -9.64
C GLU A 77 -11.56 2.30 -8.55
N ASP A 78 -10.59 2.95 -7.90
CA ASP A 78 -9.64 2.43 -6.88
C ASP A 78 -8.39 1.67 -7.33
N GLU A 79 -8.25 1.37 -8.63
CA GLU A 79 -7.13 0.59 -9.19
C GLU A 79 -6.27 1.44 -10.13
N TYR A 80 -4.95 1.37 -9.94
CA TYR A 80 -3.97 2.14 -10.69
C TYR A 80 -2.79 1.28 -11.11
N HIS A 81 -2.16 1.58 -12.25
CA HIS A 81 -0.94 0.90 -12.67
C HIS A 81 0.10 1.85 -13.24
N ASN A 82 1.36 1.41 -13.25
CA ASN A 82 2.41 1.98 -14.09
C ASN A 82 3.13 0.85 -14.85
N GLU A 83 4.33 1.11 -15.39
CA GLU A 83 5.09 0.10 -16.14
C GLU A 83 5.48 -1.16 -15.32
N GLU A 84 5.57 -1.03 -14.00
CA GLU A 84 6.12 -2.06 -13.11
C GLU A 84 5.15 -2.53 -12.02
N TYR A 85 4.21 -1.69 -11.59
CA TYR A 85 3.37 -1.93 -10.42
C TYR A 85 1.89 -1.73 -10.70
N GLU A 86 1.07 -2.41 -9.92
CA GLU A 86 -0.35 -2.19 -9.78
C GLU A 86 -0.64 -1.86 -8.30
N VAL A 87 -1.49 -0.86 -8.07
CA VAL A 87 -1.98 -0.42 -6.77
C VAL A 87 -3.49 -0.59 -6.73
N PHE A 88 -3.98 -1.23 -5.68
CA PHE A 88 -5.39 -1.51 -5.44
C PHE A 88 -5.86 -0.89 -4.14
N ASP A 89 -7.18 -0.77 -4.00
CA ASP A 89 -7.84 -0.32 -2.78
C ASP A 89 -7.41 1.12 -2.38
N ALA A 90 -7.10 1.94 -3.39
CA ALA A 90 -6.77 3.35 -3.26
C ALA A 90 -8.06 4.18 -3.15
N VAL A 91 -8.77 4.00 -2.04
CA VAL A 91 -10.06 4.62 -1.72
C VAL A 91 -9.98 5.59 -0.53
N PRO A 92 -10.95 6.52 -0.37
CA PRO A 92 -10.99 7.49 0.73
C PRO A 92 -10.73 6.94 2.14
N ASN A 93 -11.28 5.77 2.51
CA ASN A 93 -11.08 5.19 3.85
C ASN A 93 -9.67 4.59 4.07
N ASN A 94 -8.89 4.41 3.00
CA ASN A 94 -7.53 3.87 3.05
C ASN A 94 -6.45 4.95 2.79
N VAL A 95 -6.88 6.17 2.44
CA VAL A 95 -6.00 7.31 2.19
C VAL A 95 -6.42 8.49 3.06
N LEU A 96 -5.54 8.90 3.96
CA LEU A 96 -5.84 9.95 4.93
C LEU A 96 -5.32 11.31 4.46
N TYR A 97 -6.13 12.35 4.61
CA TYR A 97 -5.69 13.74 4.45
C TYR A 97 -5.20 14.27 5.81
N GLY A 98 -3.88 14.44 5.93
CA GLY A 98 -3.22 14.90 7.14
C GLY A 98 -3.55 16.34 7.54
N ILE A 99 -3.38 16.64 8.83
CA ILE A 99 -3.45 18.02 9.33
C ILE A 99 -2.36 18.94 8.74
N ASP A 100 -1.33 18.36 8.12
CA ASP A 100 -0.24 19.03 7.42
C ASP A 100 -0.47 19.16 5.91
N ASN A 101 -1.69 18.86 5.44
CA ASN A 101 -2.12 18.92 4.04
C ASN A 101 -1.38 17.94 3.10
N LYS A 102 -0.95 16.79 3.63
CA LYS A 102 -0.39 15.68 2.84
C LYS A 102 -1.35 14.49 2.82
N LEU A 103 -1.25 13.69 1.76
CA LEU A 103 -1.93 12.40 1.65
C LEU A 103 -1.08 11.28 2.22
N TYR A 104 -1.73 10.32 2.88
CA TYR A 104 -1.12 9.18 3.52
C TYR A 104 -1.86 7.91 3.14
N PHE A 105 -1.23 7.07 2.31
CA PHE A 105 -1.76 5.79 1.86
C PHE A 105 -1.43 4.74 2.92
N ILE A 106 -2.41 4.31 3.70
CA ILE A 106 -2.19 3.49 4.91
C ILE A 106 -2.60 2.03 4.76
N ASP A 107 -3.47 1.70 3.81
CA ASP A 107 -3.95 0.32 3.61
C ASP A 107 -4.13 -0.06 2.12
N THR A 108 -3.40 0.60 1.23
CA THR A 108 -3.39 0.22 -0.19
C THR A 108 -2.57 -1.04 -0.42
N GLN A 109 -2.97 -1.85 -1.40
CA GLN A 109 -2.20 -3.03 -1.81
C GLN A 109 -1.38 -2.68 -3.05
N ILE A 110 -0.10 -3.07 -3.07
CA ILE A 110 0.77 -2.87 -4.22
C ILE A 110 1.46 -4.18 -4.59
N ARG A 111 1.53 -4.48 -5.89
CA ARG A 111 2.21 -5.67 -6.43
C ARG A 111 2.92 -5.35 -7.73
N LEU A 112 3.83 -6.22 -8.14
CA LEU A 112 4.38 -6.16 -9.49
C LEU A 112 3.28 -6.45 -10.51
N ARG A 113 3.27 -5.66 -11.57
CA ARG A 113 2.41 -5.88 -12.72
C ARG A 113 2.86 -7.12 -13.47
N LEU A 114 1.94 -8.07 -13.68
CA LEU A 114 2.22 -9.25 -14.48
C LEU A 114 2.34 -8.82 -15.95
N ARG A 115 3.58 -8.83 -16.48
CA ARG A 115 3.78 -8.68 -17.92
C ARG A 115 3.31 -9.95 -18.60
N HIS A 116 2.28 -9.86 -19.44
CA HIS A 116 2.06 -10.89 -20.44
C HIS A 116 3.29 -10.89 -21.36
N ILE A 117 4.09 -11.95 -21.28
CA ILE A 117 5.04 -12.27 -22.34
C ILE A 117 4.16 -12.76 -23.49
N GLU A 118 3.93 -11.90 -24.48
CA GLU A 118 3.39 -12.31 -25.79
C GLU A 118 4.35 -13.23 -26.54
#